data_AF-A0A3D5ATZ1-F1
#
_entry.id   AF-A0A3D5ATZ1-F1
#
_cell.length_a   1.000
_cell.length_b   1.000
_cell.length_c   1.000
_cell.angle_alpha   90.00
_cell.angle_beta   90.00
_cell.angle_gamma   90.00
#
_symmetry.space_group_name_H-M   'P 1'
#
loop_
_entity.id
_entity.type
_entity.pdbx_description
1 polymer ?
#
loop_
_entity_poly.entity_id
_entity_poly.type
_entity_poly.pdbx_seq_one_letter_code
_entity_poly.pdbx_strand_id
1 'polypeptide(L)'
;MPRIRFWEFHVGARGFCSELPRCGICGLRERRLVDDHDHLTGLRRGLLCRGCNVNEGGQSEHGLFGMYRRRNPASILGHREFYVGRGWPDRWWEDHSLARLLTGDQEWRTIRD
;
A
#
# COMPACT_ATOMS: atom_id res chain seq x y z
N MET A 1 20.71 -3.77 7.71
CA MET A 1 20.19 -3.47 6.35
C MET A 1 19.43 -2.15 6.43
N PRO A 2 19.68 -1.15 5.57
CA PRO A 2 18.92 0.08 5.62
C PRO A 2 17.46 -0.23 5.31
N ARG A 3 16.55 0.02 6.27
CA ARG A 3 15.11 -0.14 6.09
C ARG A 3 14.62 1.02 5.24
N ILE A 4 14.48 0.82 3.93
CA ILE A 4 13.73 1.75 3.08
C ILE A 4 12.32 1.82 3.66
N ARG A 5 11.89 3.00 4.12
CA ARG A 5 10.52 3.23 4.58
C ARG A 5 9.60 3.19 3.35
N PHE A 6 8.39 2.65 3.48
CA PHE A 6 7.43 2.51 2.37
C PHE A 6 7.23 3.78 1.52
N TRP A 7 7.27 4.95 2.17
CA TRP A 7 7.17 6.25 1.51
C TRP A 7 8.39 6.61 0.65
N GLU A 8 9.59 6.14 1.02
CA GLU A 8 10.85 6.40 0.30
C GLU A 8 10.90 5.69 -1.06
N PHE A 9 10.15 4.61 -1.24
CA PHE A 9 10.00 3.96 -2.56
C PHE A 9 9.26 4.83 -3.56
N HIS A 10 8.24 5.55 -3.09
CA HIS A 10 7.38 6.33 -3.97
C HIS A 10 7.99 7.68 -4.33
N VAL A 11 8.79 8.28 -3.43
CA VAL A 11 9.42 9.61 -3.62
C VAL A 11 10.89 9.57 -4.05
N GLY A 12 11.50 8.38 -4.12
CA GLY A 12 12.95 8.22 -4.33
C GLY A 12 13.75 8.41 -3.03
N ALA A 13 14.92 7.79 -2.94
CA ALA A 13 15.78 7.87 -1.75
C ALA A 13 16.18 9.32 -1.45
N ARG A 14 16.08 9.72 -0.18
CA ARG A 14 16.39 11.08 0.31
C ARG A 14 17.77 11.52 -0.17
N GLY A 15 17.85 12.58 -0.99
CA GLY A 15 19.14 13.17 -1.35
C GLY A 15 19.15 14.25 -2.42
N PHE A 16 18.32 14.19 -3.46
CA PHE A 16 18.43 15.14 -4.58
C PHE A 16 17.06 15.44 -5.22
N CYS A 17 16.67 16.72 -5.22
CA CYS A 17 15.63 17.41 -6.02
C CYS A 17 14.24 16.75 -6.27
N SER A 18 13.19 17.41 -5.75
CA SER A 18 11.88 17.68 -6.41
C SER A 18 11.05 16.56 -7.05
N GLU A 19 11.33 15.29 -6.85
CA GLU A 19 10.57 14.23 -7.52
C GLU A 19 9.25 13.92 -6.80
N LEU A 20 8.13 14.36 -7.38
CA LEU A 20 6.78 14.01 -6.91
C LEU A 20 6.60 12.48 -6.84
N PRO A 21 5.83 11.96 -5.87
CA PRO A 21 5.62 10.53 -5.77
C PRO A 21 4.94 9.96 -7.02
N ARG A 22 5.25 8.69 -7.34
CA ARG A 22 4.69 7.99 -8.51
C ARG A 22 3.59 6.99 -8.14
N CYS A 23 2.58 6.89 -9.00
CA CYS A 23 1.60 5.82 -8.97
C CYS A 23 2.27 4.46 -9.22
N GLY A 24 2.02 3.47 -8.36
CA GLY A 24 2.56 2.11 -8.47
C GLY A 24 2.05 1.29 -9.67
N ILE A 25 1.06 1.81 -10.42
CA ILE A 25 0.51 1.17 -11.61
C ILE A 25 0.96 1.87 -12.89
N CYS A 26 0.59 3.15 -13.06
CA CYS A 26 0.84 3.88 -14.32
C CYS A 26 2.11 4.75 -14.28
N GLY A 27 2.79 4.85 -13.14
CA GLY A 27 4.02 5.64 -13.01
C GLY A 27 3.83 7.16 -13.01
N LEU A 28 2.58 7.64 -13.07
CA LEU A 28 2.22 9.07 -13.05
C LEU A 28 2.72 9.74 -11.76
N ARG A 29 3.41 10.87 -11.91
CA ARG A 29 3.95 11.69 -10.83
C ARG A 29 2.95 12.77 -10.41
N GLU A 30 2.48 12.74 -9.17
CA GLU A 30 1.49 13.72 -8.67
C GLU A 30 1.74 14.10 -7.21
N ARG A 31 1.30 15.29 -6.80
CA ARG A 31 1.40 15.75 -5.40
C ARG A 31 0.48 14.98 -4.45
N ARG A 32 -0.60 14.39 -4.95
CA ARG A 32 -1.63 13.73 -4.15
C ARG A 32 -1.92 12.36 -4.74
N LEU A 33 -1.28 11.34 -4.18
CA LEU A 33 -1.65 9.94 -4.39
C LEU A 33 -2.51 9.46 -3.22
N VAL A 34 -3.21 8.36 -3.43
CA VAL A 34 -4.01 7.69 -2.42
C VAL A 34 -3.35 6.38 -1.99
N ASP A 35 -3.49 6.03 -0.73
CA ASP A 35 -3.06 4.75 -0.18
C ASP A 35 -4.01 3.64 -0.65
N ASP A 36 -3.46 2.72 -1.42
CA ASP A 36 -4.14 1.51 -1.87
C ASP A 36 -3.85 0.35 -0.91
N HIS A 37 -4.87 -0.48 -0.67
CA HIS A 37 -4.80 -1.60 0.25
C HIS A 37 -5.69 -2.75 -0.19
N ASP A 38 -5.31 -3.94 0.24
CA ASP A 38 -6.11 -5.13 0.04
C ASP A 38 -7.32 -5.12 0.98
N HIS A 39 -8.52 -5.15 0.42
CA HIS A 39 -9.76 -5.04 1.22
C HIS A 39 -10.08 -6.31 2.04
N LEU A 40 -9.43 -7.45 1.76
CA LEU A 40 -9.64 -8.69 2.50
C LEU A 40 -8.77 -8.73 3.76
N THR A 41 -7.52 -8.32 3.62
CA THR A 41 -6.50 -8.39 4.67
C THR A 41 -6.27 -7.06 5.37
N GLY A 42 -6.57 -5.94 4.73
CA GLY A 42 -6.23 -4.60 5.20
C GLY A 42 -4.79 -4.18 4.94
N LEU A 43 -3.97 -5.04 4.34
CA LEU A 43 -2.56 -4.74 4.10
C LEU A 43 -2.42 -3.69 3.01
N ARG A 44 -1.62 -2.67 3.30
CA ARG A 44 -1.26 -1.63 2.35
C ARG A 44 -0.44 -2.23 1.21
N ARG A 45 -0.75 -1.82 -0.03
CA ARG A 45 -0.08 -2.30 -1.24
C ARG A 45 0.86 -1.25 -1.83
N GLY A 46 0.42 0.01 -1.93
CA GLY A 46 1.18 1.07 -2.60
C GLY A 46 0.46 2.41 -2.61
N LEU A 47 1.08 3.42 -3.23
CA LEU A 47 0.40 4.67 -3.59
C LEU A 47 -0.07 4.63 -5.04
N LEU A 48 -1.33 5.01 -5.27
CA LEU A 48 -1.94 5.08 -6.59
C LEU A 48 -2.47 6.48 -6.89
N CYS A 49 -2.51 6.86 -8.16
CA CYS A 49 -3.32 8.02 -8.55
C CYS A 49 -4.81 7.66 -8.43
N ARG A 50 -5.69 8.67 -8.30
CA ARG A 50 -7.13 8.43 -8.10
C ARG A 50 -7.75 7.56 -9.20
N GLY A 51 -7.36 7.76 -10.46
CA GLY A 51 -7.88 6.99 -11.59
C GLY A 51 -7.52 5.51 -11.51
N CYS A 52 -6.25 5.19 -11.25
CA CYS A 52 -5.81 3.82 -11.07
C CYS A 52 -6.47 3.17 -9.84
N ASN A 53 -6.59 3.90 -8.73
CA ASN A 53 -7.24 3.38 -7.51
C ASN A 53 -8.72 3.03 -7.73
N VAL A 54 -9.47 3.91 -8.41
CA VAL A 54 -10.89 3.63 -8.72
C VAL A 54 -11.01 2.43 -9.65
N ASN A 55 -10.16 2.34 -10.67
CA ASN A 55 -10.18 1.20 -11.58
C ASN A 55 -9.77 -0.09 -10.90
N GLU A 56 -8.77 -0.06 -10.01
CA GLU A 56 -8.30 -1.26 -9.30
C GLU A 56 -9.46 -2.02 -8.64
N GLY A 57 -10.36 -1.33 -7.95
CA GLY A 57 -11.48 -1.96 -7.26
C GLY A 57 -12.54 -2.63 -8.17
N GLY A 58 -12.55 -2.32 -9.47
CA GLY A 58 -13.51 -2.86 -10.45
C GLY A 58 -12.91 -3.88 -11.42
N GLN A 59 -11.61 -4.18 -11.32
CA GLN A 59 -10.89 -4.96 -12.34
C GLN A 59 -10.62 -6.40 -11.89
N SER A 60 -10.65 -7.31 -12.88
CA SER A 60 -10.39 -8.73 -12.70
C SER A 60 -8.97 -9.04 -12.21
N GLU A 61 -8.74 -10.26 -11.73
CA GLU A 61 -7.42 -10.77 -11.28
C GLU A 61 -6.37 -10.93 -12.41
N HIS A 62 -6.77 -10.67 -13.65
CA HIS A 62 -5.92 -10.80 -14.83
C HIS A 62 -5.40 -9.44 -15.32
N GLY A 63 -4.29 -9.47 -16.06
CA GLY A 63 -3.67 -8.26 -16.61
C GLY A 63 -2.98 -7.39 -15.56
N LEU A 64 -2.91 -6.09 -15.84
CA LEU A 64 -2.08 -5.13 -15.11
C LEU A 64 -2.43 -5.05 -13.61
N PHE A 65 -3.72 -4.98 -13.27
CA PHE A 65 -4.17 -4.87 -11.87
C PHE A 65 -3.90 -6.15 -11.08
N GLY A 66 -4.11 -7.31 -11.71
CA GLY A 66 -3.72 -8.59 -11.12
C GLY A 66 -2.21 -8.71 -10.87
N MET A 67 -1.38 -8.22 -11.81
CA MET A 67 0.07 -8.17 -11.59
C MET A 67 0.44 -7.23 -10.45
N TYR A 68 -0.21 -6.07 -10.37
CA TYR A 68 -0.04 -5.13 -9.27
C TYR A 68 -0.39 -5.77 -7.92
N ARG A 69 -1.55 -6.45 -7.79
CA ARG A 69 -1.93 -7.16 -6.55
C ARG A 69 -0.85 -8.15 -6.10
N ARG A 70 -0.32 -8.95 -7.04
CA ARG A 70 0.71 -9.97 -6.77
C ARG A 70 2.11 -9.40 -6.49
N ARG A 71 2.46 -8.27 -7.09
CA ARG A 71 3.80 -7.64 -6.99
C ARG A 71 3.69 -6.14 -6.71
N ASN A 72 2.95 -5.81 -5.66
CA ASN A 72 2.79 -4.42 -5.23
C ASN A 72 4.08 -3.92 -4.53
N PRO A 73 4.27 -2.59 -4.44
CA PRO A 73 5.42 -1.99 -3.75
C PRO A 73 5.68 -2.53 -2.35
N ALA A 74 4.66 -2.66 -1.51
CA ALA A 74 4.82 -3.18 -0.15
C ALA A 74 5.39 -4.61 -0.16
N SER A 75 4.82 -5.48 -0.99
CA SER A 75 5.26 -6.88 -1.10
C SER A 75 6.67 -7.02 -1.65
N ILE A 76 7.04 -6.21 -2.65
CA ILE A 76 8.40 -6.19 -3.22
C ILE A 76 9.43 -5.80 -2.14
N LEU A 77 9.07 -4.87 -1.26
CA LEU A 77 9.94 -4.37 -0.20
C LEU A 77 9.88 -5.20 1.09
N GLY A 78 9.05 -6.26 1.14
CA GLY A 78 8.80 -7.02 2.36
C GLY A 78 8.14 -6.18 3.47
N HIS A 79 7.47 -5.09 3.09
CA HIS A 79 6.80 -4.17 3.99
C HIS A 79 5.37 -4.64 4.24
N ARG A 80 4.96 -4.64 5.51
CA ARG A 80 3.63 -5.08 5.96
C ARG A 80 3.09 -4.11 6.99
N GLU A 81 2.31 -3.15 6.54
CA GLU A 81 1.57 -2.21 7.37
C GLU A 81 0.10 -2.24 6.98
N PHE A 82 -0.78 -2.08 7.97
CA PHE A 82 -2.21 -1.95 7.71
C PHE A 82 -2.54 -0.56 7.20
N TYR A 83 -3.54 -0.51 6.32
CA TYR A 83 -4.19 0.74 5.99
C TYR A 83 -5.00 1.27 7.18
N VAL A 84 -4.91 2.58 7.39
CA VAL A 84 -5.65 3.32 8.41
C VAL A 84 -6.31 4.50 7.71
N GLY A 85 -7.62 4.60 7.79
CA GLY A 85 -8.36 5.63 7.08
C GLY A 85 -9.88 5.51 7.17
N ARG A 86 -10.59 6.14 6.23
CA ARG A 86 -12.06 6.17 6.24
C ARG A 86 -12.63 4.76 6.12
N GLY A 87 -13.39 4.32 7.12
CA GLY A 87 -13.97 2.97 7.18
C GLY A 87 -13.01 1.89 7.72
N TRP A 88 -11.77 2.25 8.04
CA TRP A 88 -10.71 1.37 8.52
C TRP A 88 -10.01 2.01 9.74
N PRO A 89 -10.55 1.84 10.95
CA PRO A 89 -10.00 2.44 12.17
C PRO A 89 -8.58 1.93 12.48
N ASP A 90 -7.83 2.70 13.28
CA ASP A 90 -6.42 2.49 13.66
C ASP A 90 -6.09 1.10 14.25
N ARG A 91 -7.09 0.24 14.53
CA ARG A 91 -6.92 -1.14 15.07
C ARG A 91 -7.92 -2.14 14.49
N TRP A 92 -8.45 -1.87 13.29
CA TRP A 92 -9.47 -2.73 12.64
C TRP A 92 -9.09 -4.22 12.60
N TRP A 93 -7.80 -4.53 12.46
CA TRP A 93 -7.27 -5.89 12.42
C TRP A 93 -7.32 -6.63 13.77
N GLU A 94 -7.42 -5.94 14.91
CA GLU A 94 -7.58 -6.58 16.22
C GLU A 94 -8.94 -7.31 16.30
N ASP A 95 -9.97 -6.71 15.71
CA ASP A 95 -11.34 -7.23 15.74
C ASP A 95 -11.70 -8.10 14.51
N HIS A 96 -10.88 -8.09 13.46
CA HIS A 96 -11.10 -8.89 12.24
C HIS A 96 -10.31 -10.20 12.26
N SER A 97 -10.95 -11.25 12.79
CA SER A 97 -10.41 -12.61 12.89
C SER A 97 -9.83 -13.15 11.58
N LEU A 98 -10.42 -12.79 10.43
CA LEU A 98 -9.92 -13.17 9.11
C LEU A 98 -8.59 -12.48 8.76
N ALA A 99 -8.42 -11.21 9.13
CA ALA A 99 -7.16 -10.50 8.92
C ALA A 99 -6.03 -11.10 9.76
N ARG A 100 -6.32 -11.44 11.03
CA ARG A 100 -5.36 -12.15 11.91
C ARG A 100 -4.96 -13.51 11.35
N LEU A 101 -5.93 -14.29 10.86
CA LEU A 101 -5.67 -15.59 10.24
C LEU A 101 -4.80 -15.46 8.98
N LEU A 102 -5.09 -14.49 8.12
CA LEU A 102 -4.42 -14.32 6.83
C LEU A 102 -3.04 -13.64 6.93
N THR A 103 -2.80 -12.86 7.99
CA THR A 103 -1.56 -12.08 8.16
C THR A 103 -0.64 -12.62 9.25
N GLY A 104 -1.17 -13.44 10.17
CA GLY A 104 -0.47 -14.01 11.33
C GLY A 104 -0.47 -13.11 12.58
N ASP A 105 -0.16 -13.71 13.74
CA ASP A 105 -0.08 -13.02 15.05
C ASP A 105 1.22 -12.22 15.25
N GLN A 106 1.68 -11.46 14.24
CA GLN A 106 2.89 -10.62 14.39
C GLN A 106 2.60 -9.36 15.21
N GLU A 107 3.61 -8.81 15.91
CA GLU A 107 3.50 -7.46 16.50
C GLU A 107 3.44 -6.41 15.38
N TRP A 108 2.27 -5.81 15.21
CA TRP A 108 2.02 -4.82 14.16
C TRP A 108 2.26 -3.40 14.69
N ARG A 109 2.95 -2.58 13.90
CA ARG A 109 3.16 -1.15 14.20
C ARG A 109 2.21 -0.30 13.38
N THR A 110 1.65 0.73 13.99
CA THR A 110 0.85 1.72 13.26
C THR A 110 1.77 2.76 12.62
N ILE A 111 1.28 3.47 11.60
CA ILE A 111 2.04 4.53 10.91
C ILE A 111 2.32 5.74 11.86
N ARG A 112 1.69 5.77 13.04
CA ARG A 112 1.81 6.84 14.02
C ARG A 112 2.83 6.57 15.12
N ASP A 113 3.51 5.41 15.10
CA ASP A 113 4.56 5.05 16.06
C ASP A 113 5.98 5.40 15.58
#